data_AF-B6AX37-F1
#
_entry.id   AF-B6AX37-F1
#
_cell.length_a   1.000
_cell.length_b   1.000
_cell.length_c   1.000
_cell.angle_alpha   90.00
_cell.angle_beta   90.00
_cell.angle_gamma   90.00
#
_symmetry.space_group_name_H-M   'P 1'
#
loop_
_entity.id
_entity.type
_entity.pdbx_description
1 polymer ?
#
loop_
_entity_poly.entity_id
_entity_poly.type
_entity_poly.pdbx_seq_one_letter_code
_entity_poly.pdbx_strand_id
1 'polypeptide(L)'
;MPTHSEDRHMPYTAQQMYDLVSDVGCYPAFLPWCAAARIRSVVPEGESEVMLADLVISFKVFREKFGSRVILHPNDRNVDTEYLDGPFKYMKSNWSFEDAPDGGCHVKFFVDFEFKNAILQGIIGIVFNEAMQRVVRAFEKRADALYNS
;
A
#
# COMPACT_ATOMS: atom_id res chain seq x y z
N MET A 1 5.09 -18.02 -6.34
CA MET A 1 4.79 -17.12 -5.21
C MET A 1 4.32 -15.82 -5.83
N PRO A 2 3.21 -15.23 -5.36
CA PRO A 2 2.62 -14.08 -6.05
C PRO A 2 3.39 -12.82 -5.69
N THR A 3 4.34 -12.44 -6.53
CA THR A 3 4.81 -11.07 -6.61
C THR A 3 3.87 -10.30 -7.54
N HIS A 4 3.64 -9.03 -7.24
CA HIS A 4 2.98 -8.08 -8.15
C HIS A 4 3.87 -6.88 -8.33
N SER A 5 3.93 -6.36 -9.56
CA SER A 5 4.60 -5.11 -9.88
C SER A 5 3.73 -4.34 -10.84
N GLU A 6 3.62 -3.04 -10.63
CA GLU A 6 2.85 -2.12 -11.47
C GLU A 6 3.61 -0.81 -11.61
N ASP A 7 3.65 -0.26 -12.82
CA ASP A 7 4.15 1.08 -13.12
C ASP A 7 3.02 1.81 -13.85
N ARG A 8 2.58 2.93 -13.29
CA ARG A 8 1.42 3.66 -13.77
C ARG A 8 1.69 5.14 -13.83
N HIS A 9 1.45 5.74 -15.00
CA HIS A 9 1.41 7.19 -15.14
C HIS A 9 0.11 7.74 -14.54
N MET A 10 0.24 8.79 -13.73
CA MET A 10 -0.85 9.48 -13.06
C MET A 10 -0.79 10.98 -13.39
N PRO A 11 -1.93 11.66 -13.62
CA PRO A 11 -1.95 13.09 -13.93
C PRO A 11 -1.78 13.99 -12.68
N TYR A 12 -1.08 13.51 -11.66
CA TYR A 12 -0.85 14.17 -10.37
C TYR A 12 0.66 14.23 -10.07
N THR A 13 1.09 15.16 -9.24
CA THR A 13 2.51 15.26 -8.89
C THR A 13 2.97 14.05 -8.08
N ALA A 14 4.27 13.74 -8.11
CA ALA A 14 4.84 12.68 -7.30
C ALA A 14 4.58 12.92 -5.80
N GLN A 15 4.62 14.18 -5.36
CA GLN A 15 4.32 14.55 -3.97
C GLN A 15 2.87 14.25 -3.60
N GLN A 16 1.90 14.60 -4.45
CA GLN A 16 0.48 14.30 -4.20
C GLN A 16 0.23 12.79 -4.03
N MET A 17 0.84 11.98 -4.90
CA MET A 17 0.69 10.52 -4.81
C MET A 17 1.41 9.93 -3.60
N TYR A 18 2.58 10.47 -3.24
CA TYR A 18 3.30 10.09 -2.01
C TYR A 18 2.49 10.43 -0.75
N ASP A 19 1.93 11.63 -0.66
CA ASP A 19 1.12 12.06 0.49
C ASP A 19 -0.11 11.16 0.65
N LEU A 20 -0.74 10.78 -0.46
CA LEU A 20 -1.89 9.88 -0.46
C LEU A 20 -1.54 8.46 0.03
N VAL A 21 -0.40 7.91 -0.38
CA VAL A 21 0.03 6.56 0.02
C VAL A 21 0.67 6.54 1.42
N SER A 22 1.30 7.63 1.85
CA SER A 22 1.85 7.72 3.21
C SER A 22 0.76 7.89 4.28
N ASP A 23 -0.43 8.38 3.93
CA ASP A 23 -1.59 8.47 4.82
C ASP A 23 -2.33 7.13 5.00
N VAL A 24 -1.61 6.16 5.60
CA VAL A 24 -2.12 4.81 5.91
C VAL A 24 -3.37 4.85 6.81
N GLY A 25 -3.51 5.88 7.65
CA GLY A 25 -4.67 6.05 8.53
C GLY A 25 -5.98 6.24 7.77
N CYS A 26 -5.92 6.86 6.59
CA CYS A 26 -7.09 7.12 5.75
C CYS A 26 -7.50 5.94 4.85
N TYR A 27 -6.71 4.88 4.79
CA TYR A 27 -6.98 3.72 3.93
C TYR A 27 -8.40 3.13 4.06
N PRO A 28 -9.01 3.00 5.25
CA PRO A 28 -10.36 2.46 5.38
C PRO A 28 -11.45 3.28 4.69
N ALA A 29 -11.17 4.56 4.39
CA ALA A 29 -12.13 5.45 3.74
C ALA A 29 -12.29 5.15 2.23
N PHE A 30 -11.31 4.49 1.59
CA PHE A 30 -11.32 4.32 0.14
C PHE A 30 -10.77 2.99 -0.37
N LEU A 31 -9.89 2.31 0.38
CA LEU A 31 -9.35 1.03 -0.07
C LEU A 31 -10.39 -0.08 0.08
N PRO A 32 -10.56 -0.91 -0.96
CA PRO A 32 -11.44 -2.05 -0.87
C PRO A 32 -10.92 -3.00 0.20
N TRP A 33 -11.84 -3.54 1.00
CA TRP A 33 -11.56 -4.53 2.05
C TRP A 33 -10.69 -4.06 3.22
N CYS A 34 -10.12 -2.84 3.18
CA CYS A 34 -9.49 -2.25 4.36
C CYS A 34 -10.60 -1.85 5.35
N ALA A 35 -10.87 -2.73 6.32
CA ALA A 35 -11.95 -2.53 7.29
C ALA A 35 -11.54 -1.58 8.42
N ALA A 36 -10.25 -1.50 8.73
CA ALA A 36 -9.70 -0.59 9.73
C ALA A 36 -8.20 -0.40 9.51
N ALA A 37 -7.71 0.78 9.88
CA ALA A 37 -6.31 1.12 9.98
C ALA A 37 -6.07 1.77 11.34
N ARG A 38 -4.99 1.39 12.01
CA ARG A 38 -4.57 1.99 13.28
C ARG A 38 -3.09 2.28 13.23
N ILE A 39 -2.73 3.56 13.33
CA ILE A 39 -1.35 3.99 13.52
C ILE A 39 -0.99 3.74 14.99
N ARG A 40 0.01 2.87 15.23
CA ARG A 40 0.52 2.56 16.57
C ARG A 40 1.50 3.65 17.02
N SER A 41 2.38 4.10 16.12
CA SER A 41 3.36 5.16 16.37
C SER A 41 3.93 5.68 15.05
N VAL A 42 4.47 6.89 15.07
CA VAL A 42 5.34 7.45 14.03
C VAL A 42 6.54 8.05 14.73
N VAL A 43 7.75 7.63 14.35
CA VAL A 43 8.99 8.12 14.94
C VAL A 43 9.97 8.55 13.85
N PRO A 44 10.61 9.73 13.97
CA PRO A 44 11.67 10.13 13.04
C PRO A 44 12.88 9.18 13.13
N GLU A 45 13.48 8.86 11.98
CA GLU A 45 14.69 8.05 11.84
C GLU A 45 15.57 8.68 10.74
N GLY A 46 16.46 9.59 11.13
CA GLY A 46 17.29 10.34 10.19
C GLY A 46 16.46 11.26 9.29
N GLU A 47 16.56 11.08 7.97
CA GLU A 47 15.76 11.80 6.97
C GLU A 47 14.42 11.10 6.64
N SER A 48 14.08 10.05 7.38
CA SER A 48 12.90 9.20 7.16
C SER A 48 12.03 9.15 8.41
N GLU A 49 10.83 8.62 8.27
CA GLU A 49 9.94 8.33 9.40
C GLU A 49 9.60 6.85 9.43
N VAL A 50 9.62 6.26 10.62
CA VAL A 50 9.18 4.88 10.84
C VAL A 50 7.80 4.89 11.48
N MET A 51 6.81 4.43 10.72
CA MET A 51 5.43 4.26 11.16
C MET A 51 5.16 2.79 11.45
N LEU A 52 4.63 2.50 12.63
CA LEU A 52 4.07 1.19 12.95
C LEU A 52 2.56 1.27 12.75
N ALA A 53 2.00 0.42 11.89
CA ALA A 53 0.59 0.44 11.55
C ALA A 53 -0.03 -0.95 11.61
N ASP A 54 -1.29 -1.02 12.04
CA ASP A 54 -2.15 -2.20 11.94
C ASP A 54 -3.19 -1.99 10.85
N LEU A 55 -3.33 -2.97 9.95
CA LEU A 55 -4.41 -3.02 8.98
C LEU A 55 -5.29 -4.25 9.24
N VAL A 56 -6.60 -4.06 9.12
CA VAL A 56 -7.60 -5.15 9.12
C VAL A 56 -8.14 -5.30 7.71
N ILE A 57 -7.89 -6.45 7.09
CA ILE A 57 -8.38 -6.76 5.75
C ILE A 57 -9.56 -7.73 5.85
N SER A 58 -10.67 -7.37 5.25
CA SER A 58 -11.93 -8.13 5.24
C SER A 58 -12.37 -8.41 3.80
N PHE A 59 -12.00 -9.59 3.29
CA PHE A 59 -12.28 -10.02 1.92
C PHE A 59 -13.10 -11.32 1.91
N LYS A 60 -14.34 -11.27 1.41
CA LYS A 60 -15.27 -12.42 1.46
C LYS A 60 -15.40 -12.97 2.89
N VAL A 61 -15.02 -14.24 3.13
CA VAL A 61 -15.04 -14.88 4.46
C VAL A 61 -13.74 -14.66 5.25
N PHE A 62 -12.72 -14.09 4.61
CA PHE A 62 -11.42 -13.83 5.21
C PHE A 62 -11.46 -12.50 5.95
N ARG A 63 -11.13 -12.52 7.24
CA ARG A 63 -10.91 -11.31 8.04
C ARG A 63 -9.67 -11.50 8.89
N GLU A 64 -8.61 -10.81 8.54
CA GLU A 64 -7.33 -10.89 9.26
C GLU A 64 -6.80 -9.50 9.58
N LYS A 65 -6.03 -9.44 10.66
CA LYS A 65 -5.25 -8.26 11.03
C LYS A 65 -3.78 -8.56 10.84
N PHE A 66 -3.04 -7.61 10.29
CA PHE A 66 -1.59 -7.66 10.30
C PHE A 66 -1.00 -6.32 10.70
N GLY A 67 0.13 -6.38 11.41
CA GLY A 67 0.98 -5.25 11.73
C GLY A 67 2.12 -5.13 10.72
N SER A 68 2.47 -3.90 10.37
CA SER A 68 3.57 -3.57 9.47
C SER A 68 4.44 -2.43 10.01
N ARG A 69 5.73 -2.47 9.67
CA ARG A 69 6.67 -1.36 9.77
C ARG A 69 6.68 -0.68 8.41
N VAL A 70 6.32 0.60 8.38
CA VAL A 70 6.29 1.43 7.19
C VAL A 70 7.40 2.47 7.34
N ILE A 71 8.34 2.50 6.41
CA ILE A 71 9.40 3.50 6.35
C ILE A 71 9.01 4.50 5.27
N LEU A 72 8.85 5.75 5.69
CA LEU A 72 8.47 6.86 4.84
C LEU A 72 9.73 7.66 4.52
N HIS A 73 10.01 7.85 3.23
CA HIS A 73 11.13 8.65 2.72
C HIS A 73 10.57 9.88 1.98
N PRO A 74 10.31 11.00 2.68
CA PRO A 74 9.68 12.17 2.06
C PRO A 74 10.52 12.80 0.94
N ASN A 75 11.83 12.88 1.14
CA ASN A 75 12.76 13.48 0.17
C ASN A 75 12.83 12.69 -1.14
N ASP A 76 12.82 11.37 -1.04
CA ASP A 76 12.89 10.44 -2.18
C ASP A 76 11.51 10.06 -2.73
N ARG A 77 10.43 10.48 -2.04
CA ARG A 77 9.04 10.06 -2.30
C ARG A 77 8.96 8.55 -2.48
N ASN A 78 9.32 7.84 -1.43
CA ASN A 78 9.30 6.38 -1.36
C ASN A 78 8.65 5.90 -0.06
N VAL A 79 7.90 4.81 -0.14
CA VAL A 79 7.31 4.12 1.00
C VAL A 79 7.70 2.64 0.96
N ASP A 80 8.52 2.23 1.91
CA ASP A 80 8.86 0.83 2.13
C ASP A 80 7.99 0.25 3.24
N THR A 81 7.52 -0.98 3.08
CA THR A 81 6.70 -1.64 4.09
C THR A 81 7.17 -3.06 4.30
N GLU A 82 7.35 -3.42 5.56
CA GLU A 82 7.73 -4.75 6.00
C GLU A 82 6.72 -5.30 7.01
N TYR A 83 6.46 -6.59 6.90
CA TYR A 83 5.62 -7.32 7.81
C TYR A 83 6.21 -7.43 9.22
N LEU A 84 5.38 -7.24 10.25
CA LEU A 84 5.75 -7.46 11.66
C LEU A 84 5.03 -8.67 12.25
N ASP A 85 3.69 -8.67 12.23
CA ASP A 85 2.86 -9.66 12.91
C ASP A 85 1.53 -9.91 12.19
N GLY A 86 0.93 -11.10 12.38
CA GLY A 86 -0.29 -11.53 11.68
C GLY A 86 -0.20 -12.86 10.91
N PRO A 87 -1.04 -13.03 9.86
CA PRO A 87 -1.24 -14.30 9.14
C PRO A 87 -0.15 -14.58 8.07
N PHE A 88 0.64 -13.58 7.72
CA PHE A 88 1.71 -13.72 6.74
C PHE A 88 2.92 -14.41 7.36
N LYS A 89 3.59 -15.22 6.55
CA LYS A 89 4.95 -15.70 6.81
C LYS A 89 5.94 -14.57 6.53
N TYR A 90 5.73 -13.84 5.44
CA TYR A 90 6.37 -12.57 5.15
C TYR A 90 5.47 -11.71 4.26
N MET A 91 5.65 -10.40 4.30
CA MET A 91 5.15 -9.46 3.31
C MET A 91 6.11 -8.28 3.25
N LYS A 92 6.45 -7.86 2.03
CA LYS A 92 7.20 -6.65 1.75
C LYS A 92 6.56 -5.92 0.59
N SER A 93 6.52 -4.60 0.65
CA SER A 93 6.10 -3.77 -0.48
C SER A 93 6.91 -2.50 -0.56
N ASN A 94 7.01 -1.96 -1.77
CA ASN A 94 7.66 -0.69 -2.05
C ASN A 94 6.74 0.14 -2.95
N TRP A 95 6.64 1.43 -2.66
CA TRP A 95 6.06 2.42 -3.54
C TRP A 95 7.10 3.49 -3.84
N SER A 96 7.26 3.87 -5.11
CA SER A 96 8.08 5.03 -5.49
C SER A 96 7.32 5.94 -6.46
N PHE A 97 7.55 7.25 -6.30
CA PHE A 97 6.85 8.29 -7.03
C PHE A 97 7.86 9.23 -7.70
N GLU A 98 7.81 9.30 -9.03
CA GLU A 98 8.77 10.05 -9.84
C GLU A 98 8.02 10.99 -10.78
N ASP A 99 8.30 12.30 -10.73
CA ASP A 99 7.65 13.27 -11.64
C ASP A 99 8.01 12.94 -13.10
N ALA A 100 7.01 12.98 -13.97
CA ALA A 100 7.19 12.69 -15.39
C ALA A 100 7.57 13.98 -16.15
N PRO A 101 8.48 13.92 -17.13
CA PRO A 101 8.92 15.11 -17.89
C PRO A 101 7.80 15.83 -18.64
N ASP A 102 6.74 15.12 -19.00
CA ASP A 102 5.55 15.59 -19.71
C ASP A 102 4.40 16.01 -18.77
N GLY A 103 4.65 16.01 -17.45
CA GLY A 103 3.67 16.32 -16.41
C GLY A 103 3.02 15.07 -15.80
N GLY A 104 2.55 15.21 -14.57
CA GLY A 104 2.12 14.07 -13.76
C GLY A 104 3.30 13.31 -13.15
N CYS A 105 3.10 12.05 -12.78
CA CYS A 105 4.13 11.20 -12.19
C CYS A 105 3.98 9.72 -12.57
N HIS A 106 5.09 9.00 -12.48
CA HIS A 106 5.13 7.54 -12.46
C HIS A 106 4.98 7.04 -11.03
N VAL A 107 3.96 6.21 -10.81
CA VAL A 107 3.74 5.47 -9.58
C VAL A 107 4.16 4.03 -9.80
N LYS A 108 5.24 3.62 -9.14
CA LYS A 108 5.75 2.24 -9.17
C LYS A 108 5.38 1.57 -7.87
N PHE A 109 4.66 0.45 -7.96
CA PHE A 109 4.26 -0.36 -6.83
C PHE A 109 4.80 -1.78 -6.99
N PHE A 110 5.40 -2.30 -5.93
CA PHE A 110 5.82 -3.70 -5.83
C PHE A 110 5.32 -4.31 -4.53
N VAL A 111 4.88 -5.57 -4.57
CA VAL A 111 4.57 -6.35 -3.38
C VAL A 111 4.92 -7.82 -3.55
N ASP A 112 5.44 -8.42 -2.48
CA ASP A 112 5.77 -9.83 -2.37
C ASP A 112 5.36 -10.34 -0.99
N PHE A 113 4.59 -11.43 -0.93
CA PHE A 113 4.12 -11.99 0.32
C PHE A 113 3.88 -13.51 0.23
N GLU A 114 3.87 -14.13 1.41
CA GLU A 114 3.48 -15.52 1.61
C GLU A 114 2.66 -15.62 2.89
N PHE A 115 1.57 -16.38 2.87
CA PHE A 115 0.79 -16.73 4.06
C PHE A 115 1.38 -17.93 4.79
N LYS A 116 1.20 -17.98 6.10
CA LYS A 116 1.56 -19.17 6.91
C LYS A 116 0.73 -20.40 6.54
N ASN A 117 -0.52 -20.20 6.12
CA ASN A 117 -1.46 -21.28 5.82
C ASN A 117 -1.56 -21.51 4.30
N ALA A 118 -1.20 -22.71 3.84
CA ALA A 118 -1.22 -23.08 2.42
C ALA A 118 -2.63 -23.02 1.79
N ILE A 119 -3.69 -23.25 2.57
CA ILE A 119 -5.07 -23.12 2.10
C ILE A 119 -5.39 -21.63 1.84
N LEU A 120 -5.02 -20.74 2.78
CA LEU A 120 -5.18 -19.29 2.60
C LEU A 120 -4.38 -18.80 1.39
N GLN A 121 -3.14 -19.28 1.23
CA GLN A 121 -2.30 -18.98 0.08
C GLN A 121 -2.95 -19.40 -1.24
N GLY A 122 -3.56 -20.58 -1.30
CA GLY A 122 -4.25 -21.10 -2.49
C GLY A 122 -5.47 -20.27 -2.89
N ILE A 123 -6.31 -19.89 -1.92
CA ILE A 123 -7.51 -19.07 -2.17
C ILE A 123 -7.12 -17.69 -2.68
N ILE A 124 -6.18 -17.02 -2.01
CA ILE A 124 -5.74 -15.67 -2.40
C ILE A 124 -5.03 -15.72 -3.74
N GLY A 125 -4.21 -16.73 -4.02
CA GLY A 125 -3.51 -16.87 -5.30
C GLY A 125 -4.44 -16.82 -6.53
N ILE A 126 -5.67 -17.30 -6.42
CA ILE A 126 -6.66 -17.29 -7.52
C ILE A 126 -7.19 -15.87 -7.80
N VAL A 127 -7.35 -15.05 -6.75
CA VAL A 127 -7.97 -13.71 -6.84
C VAL A 127 -6.98 -12.58 -6.69
N PHE A 128 -5.69 -12.88 -6.50
CA PHE A 128 -4.68 -11.92 -6.09
C PHE A 128 -4.50 -10.79 -7.09
N ASN A 129 -4.34 -11.12 -8.38
CA ASN A 129 -4.16 -10.11 -9.43
C ASN A 129 -5.37 -9.17 -9.53
N GLU A 130 -6.59 -9.72 -9.43
CA GLU A 130 -7.81 -8.90 -9.42
C GLU A 130 -7.89 -8.01 -8.17
N ALA A 131 -7.44 -8.52 -7.02
CA ALA A 131 -7.41 -7.76 -5.78
C ALA A 131 -6.44 -6.57 -5.87
N MET A 132 -5.23 -6.80 -6.39
CA MET A 132 -4.23 -5.73 -6.57
C MET A 132 -4.70 -4.66 -7.56
N GLN A 133 -5.31 -5.06 -8.68
CA GLN A 133 -5.89 -4.10 -9.62
C GLN A 133 -6.97 -3.22 -8.97
N ARG A 134 -7.80 -3.78 -8.07
CA ARG A 134 -8.81 -3.01 -7.34
C ARG A 134 -8.19 -2.05 -6.31
N VAL A 135 -7.08 -2.43 -5.67
CA VAL A 135 -6.32 -1.56 -4.77
C VAL A 135 -5.74 -0.37 -5.54
N VAL A 136 -5.02 -0.62 -6.64
CA VAL A 136 -4.41 0.45 -7.45
C VAL A 136 -5.48 1.41 -8.01
N ARG A 137 -6.59 0.89 -8.52
CA ARG A 137 -7.72 1.73 -8.98
C ARG A 137 -8.36 2.54 -7.85
N ALA A 138 -8.34 2.05 -6.61
CA ALA A 138 -8.89 2.79 -5.48
C ALA A 138 -8.02 4.00 -5.12
N PHE A 139 -6.69 3.84 -5.18
CA PHE A 139 -5.75 4.97 -5.06
C PHE A 139 -5.96 6.01 -6.18
N GLU A 140 -6.07 5.57 -7.43
CA GLU A 140 -6.36 6.45 -8.56
C GLU A 140 -7.64 7.27 -8.34
N LYS A 141 -8.75 6.61 -8.00
CA LYS A 141 -10.01 7.30 -7.69
C LYS A 141 -9.92 8.25 -6.51
N ARG A 142 -9.09 7.91 -5.50
CA ARG A 142 -8.90 8.76 -4.34
C ARG A 142 -8.08 9.99 -4.69
N ALA A 143 -7.06 9.85 -5.55
CA ALA A 143 -6.31 10.99 -6.08
C ALA A 143 -7.23 11.92 -6.89
N ASP A 144 -8.09 11.37 -7.76
CA ASP A 144 -9.10 12.16 -8.47
C ASP A 144 -9.99 12.96 -7.52
N ALA A 145 -10.50 12.32 -6.46
CA ALA A 145 -11.37 12.98 -5.50
C ALA A 145 -10.67 14.06 -4.64
N LEU A 146 -9.33 14.01 -4.52
CA LEU A 146 -8.56 14.94 -3.70
C LEU A 146 -7.96 16.10 -4.51
N TYR A 147 -7.55 15.84 -5.75
CA TYR A 147 -6.68 16.75 -6.49
C TYR A 147 -7.28 17.23 -7.81
N ASN A 148 -8.30 16.55 -8.34
CA ASN A 148 -9.01 17.01 -9.53
C ASN A 148 -10.09 18.02 -9.09
N SER A 149 -9.79 19.31 -9.21
CA SER A 149 -10.69 20.44 -8.93
C SER A 149 -10.94 21.26 -10.17
#